data_AF-K2CZ35-F1
#
_entry.id   AF-K2CZ35-F1
#
_cell.length_a   1.000
_cell.length_b   1.000
_cell.length_c   1.000
_cell.angle_alpha   90.00
_cell.angle_beta   90.00
_cell.angle_gamma   90.00
#
_symmetry.space_group_name_H-M   'P 1'
#
loop_
_entity.id
_entity.type
_entity.pdbx_description
1 polymer ?
#
loop_
_entity_poly.entity_id
_entity_poly.type
_entity_poly.pdbx_seq_one_letter_code
_entity_poly.pdbx_strand_id
1 'polypeptide(L)'
;MDPLAVHLAMQEALAHMRAGKGPAIVEADVYRYFHQNGPFPGSAFGYRSKEEEQKWRARDPINLLAARMQERKLISADDVAALRGRVAVAMKLACEQLLQADASGTPGKRSIRPELWPSPDFRDVGLRGDLSELQGLRAEEETSFSGKLESRKFIDVVADVMTRRMETDSSIVVMGEDVHRLKGGTNGATRGLRDRFPERVLGTPISENAFVGLGGGMAMDGRFKPVIEFMYPDFMWVAADQVFNQIGKARHMFGGAFEMPLV
;
A
#
# COMPACT_ATOMS: atom_id res chain seq x y z
N MET A 1 -2.84 16.31 -23.32
CA MET A 1 -2.53 14.86 -23.36
C MET A 1 -3.32 14.24 -24.52
N ASP A 2 -2.69 13.38 -25.32
CA ASP A 2 -3.38 12.59 -26.36
C ASP A 2 -3.70 11.19 -25.80
N PRO A 3 -4.97 10.83 -25.57
CA PRO A 3 -5.33 9.55 -24.99
C PRO A 3 -4.93 8.34 -25.83
N LEU A 4 -4.90 8.46 -27.16
CA LEU A 4 -4.50 7.36 -28.05
C LEU A 4 -2.99 7.11 -27.94
N ALA A 5 -2.18 8.17 -27.92
CA ALA A 5 -0.74 8.04 -27.71
C ALA A 5 -0.42 7.38 -26.37
N VAL A 6 -1.13 7.77 -25.30
CA VAL A 6 -0.98 7.14 -23.97
C VAL A 6 -1.37 5.66 -24.02
N HIS A 7 -2.49 5.32 -24.67
CA HIS A 7 -2.90 3.92 -24.82
C HIS A 7 -1.83 3.06 -25.51
N LEU A 8 -1.27 3.55 -26.62
CA LEU A 8 -0.22 2.86 -27.36
C LEU A 8 1.07 2.72 -26.54
N ALA A 9 1.52 3.79 -25.88
CA ALA A 9 2.69 3.76 -25.00
C ALA A 9 2.52 2.75 -23.85
N MET A 10 1.32 2.67 -23.27
CA MET A 10 1.00 1.68 -22.25
C MET A 10 1.02 0.24 -22.79
N GLN A 11 0.55 0.01 -24.02
CA GLN A 11 0.65 -1.31 -24.65
C GLN A 11 2.10 -1.73 -24.89
N GLU A 12 2.95 -0.81 -25.35
CA GLU A 12 4.39 -1.05 -25.54
C GLU A 12 5.09 -1.33 -24.21
N ALA A 13 4.81 -0.54 -23.16
CA ALA A 13 5.34 -0.76 -21.82
C ALA A 13 4.93 -2.13 -21.26
N LEU A 14 3.67 -2.53 -21.44
CA LEU A 14 3.19 -3.86 -21.05
C LEU A 14 3.89 -4.98 -21.81
N ALA A 15 4.05 -4.84 -23.13
CA ALA A 15 4.76 -5.81 -23.95
C ALA A 15 6.23 -5.94 -23.53
N HIS A 16 6.89 -4.82 -23.23
CA HIS A 16 8.25 -4.77 -22.71
C HIS A 16 8.40 -5.54 -21.39
N MET A 17 7.55 -5.22 -20.40
CA MET A 17 7.58 -5.86 -19.08
C MET A 17 7.26 -7.36 -19.16
N ARG A 18 6.23 -7.74 -19.96
CA ARG A 18 5.85 -9.17 -20.15
C ARG A 18 6.89 -9.98 -20.89
N ALA A 19 7.71 -9.35 -21.73
CA ALA A 19 8.84 -9.99 -22.38
C ALA A 19 10.06 -10.16 -21.46
N GLY A 20 9.95 -9.81 -20.17
CA GLY A 20 11.03 -9.94 -19.19
C GLY A 20 12.15 -8.92 -19.36
N LYS A 21 11.91 -7.82 -20.08
CA LYS A 21 12.94 -6.80 -20.35
C LYS A 21 13.16 -5.81 -19.20
N GLY A 22 12.46 -6.02 -18.07
CA GLY A 22 12.54 -5.17 -16.89
C GLY A 22 11.38 -4.17 -16.79
N PRO A 23 11.44 -3.25 -15.80
CA PRO A 23 10.40 -2.25 -15.59
C PRO A 23 10.42 -1.16 -16.68
N ALA A 24 9.27 -0.54 -16.93
CA ALA A 24 9.12 0.58 -17.85
C ALA A 24 8.57 1.81 -17.11
N ILE A 25 9.03 3.01 -17.51
CA ILE A 25 8.52 4.29 -17.02
C ILE A 25 7.78 4.98 -18.17
N VAL A 26 6.54 5.40 -17.93
CA VAL A 26 5.76 6.21 -18.87
C VAL A 26 5.61 7.61 -18.27
N GLU A 27 6.22 8.60 -18.90
CA GLU A 27 6.03 10.00 -18.55
C GLU A 27 4.83 10.56 -19.31
N ALA A 28 3.81 11.01 -18.57
CA ALA A 28 2.58 11.56 -19.14
C ALA A 28 2.45 13.04 -18.80
N ASP A 29 2.59 13.89 -19.81
CA ASP A 29 2.41 15.33 -19.68
C ASP A 29 0.93 15.69 -19.46
N VAL A 30 0.61 16.01 -18.21
CA VAL A 30 -0.75 16.36 -17.76
C VAL A 30 -0.81 17.71 -17.07
N TYR A 31 -2.02 18.22 -16.92
CA TYR A 31 -2.26 19.51 -16.29
C TYR A 31 -3.25 19.41 -15.13
N ARG A 32 -2.82 19.86 -13.95
CA ARG A 32 -3.71 20.05 -12.80
C ARG A 32 -4.39 21.41 -12.90
N TYR A 33 -5.63 21.44 -13.40
CA TYR A 33 -6.38 22.69 -13.60
C TYR A 33 -6.70 23.42 -12.30
N PHE A 34 -6.93 22.67 -11.22
CA PHE A 34 -7.29 23.22 -9.92
C PHE A 34 -6.10 23.22 -8.95
N HIS A 35 -6.25 23.99 -7.88
CA HIS A 35 -5.32 23.98 -6.75
C HIS A 35 -5.17 22.57 -6.16
N GLN A 36 -4.05 22.32 -5.48
CA GLN A 36 -3.81 21.01 -4.83
C GLN A 36 -4.95 20.63 -3.89
N ASN A 37 -5.51 21.62 -3.21
CA ASN A 37 -6.65 21.47 -2.30
C ASN A 37 -7.71 22.51 -2.68
N GLY A 38 -8.80 22.08 -3.30
CA GLY A 38 -9.99 22.89 -3.51
C GLY A 38 -10.35 23.16 -4.98
N PRO A 39 -11.48 23.86 -5.19
CA PRO A 39 -12.11 23.99 -6.51
C PRO A 39 -11.59 25.18 -7.32
N PHE A 40 -10.70 25.99 -6.77
CA PHE A 40 -10.19 27.17 -7.43
C PHE A 40 -9.09 26.81 -8.44
N PRO A 41 -9.05 27.47 -9.62
CA PRO A 41 -8.01 27.20 -10.60
C PRO A 41 -6.63 27.56 -10.03
N GLY A 42 -5.59 26.85 -10.49
CA GLY A 42 -4.21 27.13 -10.05
C GLY A 42 -3.78 28.58 -10.32
N SER A 43 -4.28 29.17 -11.40
CA SER A 43 -4.03 30.56 -11.78
C SER A 43 -4.54 31.59 -10.76
N ALA A 44 -5.53 31.25 -9.93
CA ALA A 44 -6.01 32.11 -8.84
C ALA A 44 -4.98 32.29 -7.71
N PHE A 45 -3.98 31.40 -7.63
CA PHE A 45 -2.94 31.41 -6.60
C PHE A 45 -1.58 31.91 -7.12
N GLY A 46 -1.52 32.35 -8.38
CA GLY A 46 -0.34 33.03 -8.95
C GLY A 46 0.84 32.14 -9.36
N TYR A 47 0.90 30.86 -8.99
CA TYR A 47 1.98 29.96 -9.43
C TYR A 47 1.80 29.40 -10.85
N ARG A 48 0.71 29.75 -11.54
CA ARG A 48 0.44 29.45 -12.95
C ARG A 48 -0.22 30.65 -13.61
N SER A 49 0.08 30.89 -14.88
CA SER A 49 -0.58 31.99 -15.60
C SER A 49 -1.92 31.56 -16.18
N LYS A 50 -2.80 32.54 -16.43
CA LYS A 50 -4.07 32.30 -17.13
C LYS A 50 -3.84 31.86 -18.58
N GLU A 51 -2.80 32.38 -19.24
CA GLU A 51 -2.48 31.96 -20.61
C GLU A 51 -2.04 30.49 -20.66
N GLU A 52 -1.21 30.07 -19.70
CA GLU A 52 -0.80 28.67 -19.57
C GLU A 52 -2.01 27.76 -19.39
N GLU A 53 -2.91 28.09 -18.45
CA GLU A 53 -4.12 27.31 -18.22
C GLU A 53 -4.99 27.20 -19.49
N GLN A 54 -5.18 28.30 -20.21
CA GLN A 54 -5.96 28.31 -21.45
C GLN A 54 -5.32 27.44 -22.54
N LYS A 55 -3.98 27.50 -22.71
CA LYS A 55 -3.25 26.62 -23.64
C LYS A 55 -3.48 25.15 -23.33
N TRP A 56 -3.52 24.78 -22.05
CA TRP A 56 -3.81 23.41 -21.63
C TRP A 56 -5.28 23.03 -21.79
N ARG A 57 -6.23 23.94 -21.56
CA ARG A 57 -7.66 23.70 -21.80
C ARG A 57 -7.98 23.49 -23.27
N ALA A 58 -7.30 24.21 -24.17
CA ALA A 58 -7.41 24.00 -25.61
C ALA A 58 -6.97 22.58 -26.04
N ARG A 59 -6.16 21.90 -25.21
CA ARG A 59 -5.69 20.52 -25.41
C ARG A 59 -6.39 19.53 -24.48
N ASP A 60 -7.61 19.85 -24.02
CA ASP A 60 -8.40 18.97 -23.17
C ASP A 60 -8.57 17.59 -23.82
N PRO A 61 -8.19 16.50 -23.14
CA PRO A 61 -8.15 15.17 -23.75
C PRO A 61 -9.55 14.63 -24.11
N ILE A 62 -10.59 15.02 -23.38
CA ILE A 62 -11.96 14.56 -23.62
C ILE A 62 -12.51 15.23 -24.89
N ASN A 63 -12.31 16.54 -25.00
CA ASN A 63 -12.73 17.30 -26.18
C ASN A 63 -11.92 16.90 -27.43
N LEU A 64 -10.61 16.72 -27.27
CA LEU A 64 -9.73 16.27 -28.36
C LEU A 64 -10.16 14.90 -28.89
N LEU A 65 -10.39 13.92 -28.01
CA LEU A 65 -10.81 12.58 -28.41
C LEU A 65 -12.15 12.61 -29.14
N ALA A 66 -13.14 13.34 -28.61
CA ALA A 66 -14.43 13.50 -29.26
C ALA A 66 -14.30 14.08 -30.67
N ALA A 67 -13.55 15.17 -30.82
CA ALA A 67 -13.31 15.80 -32.12
C ALA A 67 -12.64 14.84 -33.12
N ARG A 68 -11.60 14.10 -32.69
CA ARG A 68 -10.91 13.13 -33.54
C ARG A 68 -11.77 11.95 -33.97
N MET A 69 -12.69 11.50 -33.11
CA MET A 69 -13.65 10.44 -33.44
C MET A 69 -14.73 10.94 -34.40
N GLN A 70 -15.20 12.17 -34.23
CA GLN A 70 -16.16 12.81 -35.14
C GLN A 70 -15.56 13.01 -36.53
N GLU A 71 -14.31 13.51 -36.63
CA GLU A 71 -13.56 13.61 -37.89
C GLU A 71 -13.51 12.27 -38.65
N ARG A 72 -13.42 11.16 -37.91
CA ARG A 72 -13.38 9.79 -38.45
C ARG A 72 -14.77 9.16 -38.64
N LYS A 73 -15.84 9.91 -38.37
CA LYS A 73 -17.24 9.43 -38.45
C LYS A 73 -17.51 8.20 -37.57
N LEU A 74 -16.81 8.09 -36.43
CA LEU A 74 -16.99 7.01 -35.47
C LEU A 74 -18.04 7.33 -34.39
N ILE A 75 -18.37 8.61 -34.22
CA ILE A 75 -19.35 9.11 -33.26
C ILE A 75 -19.95 10.41 -33.77
N SER A 76 -21.24 10.67 -33.50
CA SER A 76 -21.88 11.95 -33.80
C SER A 76 -21.77 12.95 -32.63
N ALA A 77 -22.11 14.22 -32.87
CA ALA A 77 -22.21 15.21 -31.80
C ALA A 77 -23.31 14.85 -30.78
N ASP A 78 -24.42 14.31 -31.26
CA ASP A 78 -25.55 13.88 -30.42
C ASP A 78 -25.16 12.70 -29.53
N ASP A 79 -24.39 11.74 -30.07
CA ASP A 79 -23.86 10.62 -29.29
C ASP A 79 -22.91 11.09 -28.17
N VAL A 80 -22.04 12.08 -28.46
CA VAL A 80 -21.14 12.68 -27.47
C VAL A 80 -21.95 13.37 -26.37
N ALA A 81 -22.97 14.16 -26.74
CA ALA A 81 -23.85 14.84 -25.79
C ALA A 81 -24.62 13.84 -24.92
N ALA A 82 -25.19 12.79 -25.54
CA ALA A 82 -25.89 11.72 -24.85
C ALA A 82 -24.98 10.97 -23.89
N LEU A 83 -23.73 10.66 -24.29
CA LEU A 83 -22.75 10.03 -23.41
C LEU A 83 -22.40 10.91 -22.21
N ARG A 84 -22.16 12.21 -22.41
CA ARG A 84 -21.93 13.15 -21.29
C ARG A 84 -23.13 13.20 -20.34
N GLY A 85 -24.35 13.23 -20.89
CA GLY A 85 -25.58 13.17 -20.09
C GLY A 85 -25.65 11.91 -19.24
N ARG A 86 -25.39 10.73 -19.82
CA ARG A 86 -25.35 9.45 -19.09
C ARG A 86 -24.30 9.44 -17.98
N VAL A 87 -23.11 9.96 -18.23
CA VAL A 87 -22.04 10.07 -17.22
C VAL A 87 -22.46 10.99 -16.08
N ALA A 88 -23.07 12.14 -16.38
CA ALA A 88 -23.56 13.06 -15.36
C ALA A 88 -24.66 12.42 -14.48
N VAL A 89 -25.59 11.68 -15.09
CA VAL A 89 -26.63 10.92 -14.37
C VAL A 89 -25.99 9.84 -13.49
N ALA A 90 -25.03 9.08 -14.02
CA ALA A 90 -24.34 8.03 -13.25
C ALA A 90 -23.61 8.62 -12.02
N MET A 91 -22.88 9.72 -12.19
CA MET A 91 -22.22 10.41 -11.08
C MET A 91 -23.21 10.96 -10.06
N LYS A 92 -24.36 11.48 -10.51
CA LYS A 92 -25.42 11.95 -9.62
C LYS A 92 -25.95 10.81 -8.76
N LEU A 93 -26.29 9.68 -9.37
CA LEU A 93 -26.78 8.49 -8.66
C LEU A 93 -25.76 7.95 -7.65
N ALA A 94 -24.47 7.91 -8.03
CA ALA A 94 -23.42 7.51 -7.11
C ALA A 94 -23.32 8.46 -5.90
N CYS A 95 -23.35 9.77 -6.13
CA CYS A 95 -23.34 10.75 -5.04
C CYS A 95 -24.58 10.65 -4.14
N GLU A 96 -25.75 10.34 -4.68
CA GLU A 96 -27.00 10.17 -3.90
C GLU A 96 -26.96 8.96 -2.95
N GLN A 97 -26.20 7.92 -3.31
CA GLN A 97 -25.95 6.78 -2.41
C GLN A 97 -25.03 7.14 -1.24
N LEU A 98 -24.17 8.15 -1.40
CA LEU A 98 -23.15 8.52 -0.39
C LEU A 98 -23.59 9.68 0.51
N LEU A 99 -24.47 10.54 0.01
CA LEU A 99 -24.79 11.82 0.64
C LEU A 99 -26.21 11.84 1.20
N GLN A 100 -26.40 12.60 2.28
CA GLN A 100 -27.69 12.99 2.84
C GLN A 100 -27.75 14.51 3.02
N ALA A 101 -28.94 15.05 3.33
CA ALA A 101 -29.07 16.43 3.74
C ALA A 101 -28.29 16.66 5.04
N ASP A 102 -27.55 17.77 5.11
CA ASP A 102 -26.77 18.10 6.29
C ASP A 102 -27.67 18.40 7.49
N ALA A 103 -27.28 17.93 8.67
CA ALA A 103 -28.05 18.10 9.90
C ALA A 103 -28.17 19.56 10.36
N SER A 104 -27.35 20.48 9.83
CA SER A 104 -27.48 21.92 10.14
C SER A 104 -28.73 22.56 9.53
N GLY A 105 -29.49 21.85 8.70
CA GLY A 105 -30.71 22.36 8.06
C GLY A 105 -30.45 23.42 6.98
N THR A 106 -29.18 23.66 6.61
CA THR A 106 -28.82 24.62 5.57
C THR A 106 -29.24 24.07 4.20
N PRO A 107 -30.14 24.75 3.46
CA PRO A 107 -30.60 24.26 2.15
C PRO A 107 -29.42 24.02 1.19
N GLY A 108 -29.40 22.84 0.57
CA GLY A 108 -28.36 22.46 -0.40
C GLY A 108 -27.05 21.98 0.21
N LYS A 109 -26.85 22.11 1.52
CA LYS A 109 -25.69 21.52 2.21
C LYS A 109 -25.91 20.01 2.37
N ARG A 110 -24.88 19.23 2.06
CA ARG A 110 -24.90 17.76 2.12
C ARG A 110 -23.77 17.26 3.00
N SER A 111 -24.01 16.18 3.71
CA SER A 111 -23.00 15.43 4.46
C SER A 111 -22.93 13.99 3.96
N ILE A 112 -21.80 13.33 4.20
CA ILE A 112 -21.70 11.87 4.00
C ILE A 112 -22.63 11.20 5.02
N ARG A 113 -23.36 10.18 4.56
CA ARG A 113 -24.24 9.36 5.40
C ARG A 113 -23.48 8.78 6.60
N PRO A 114 -23.93 9.01 7.85
CA PRO A 114 -23.27 8.54 9.07
C PRO A 114 -22.93 7.05 9.07
N GLU A 115 -23.82 6.22 8.54
CA GLU A 115 -23.68 4.76 8.47
C GLU A 115 -22.58 4.28 7.52
N LEU A 116 -22.07 5.14 6.65
CA LEU A 116 -20.96 4.83 5.75
C LEU A 116 -19.58 5.14 6.37
N TRP A 117 -19.55 5.82 7.51
CA TRP A 117 -18.32 6.03 8.24
C TRP A 117 -17.95 4.78 9.06
N PRO A 118 -16.66 4.47 9.21
CA PRO A 118 -16.22 3.48 10.19
C PRO A 118 -16.73 3.83 11.59
N SER A 119 -17.13 2.82 12.36
CA SER A 119 -17.55 3.04 13.75
C SER A 119 -16.42 3.67 14.55
N PRO A 120 -16.69 4.75 15.33
CA PRO A 120 -15.72 5.31 16.26
C PRO A 120 -15.21 4.29 17.30
N ASP A 121 -15.98 3.24 17.59
CA ASP A 121 -15.60 2.20 18.55
C ASP A 121 -14.36 1.43 18.11
N PHE A 122 -14.06 1.40 16.80
CA PHE A 122 -12.87 0.73 16.26
C PHE A 122 -11.57 1.51 16.52
N ARG A 123 -11.66 2.80 16.91
CA ARG A 123 -10.49 3.67 17.07
C ARG A 123 -9.41 3.07 17.96
N ASP A 124 -9.82 2.41 19.04
CA ASP A 124 -8.91 1.90 20.07
C ASP A 124 -8.70 0.37 19.98
N VAL A 125 -9.30 -0.30 18.98
CA VAL A 125 -9.21 -1.75 18.79
C VAL A 125 -7.83 -2.13 18.26
N GLY A 126 -7.13 -3.01 18.97
CA GLY A 126 -5.82 -3.50 18.54
C GLY A 126 -4.66 -2.53 18.77
N LEU A 127 -4.87 -1.40 19.46
CA LEU A 127 -3.79 -0.54 19.96
C LEU A 127 -2.96 -1.23 21.05
N ARG A 128 -3.62 -2.05 21.88
CA ARG A 128 -2.99 -2.93 22.86
C ARG A 128 -3.60 -4.32 22.68
N GLY A 129 -2.75 -5.35 22.69
CA GLY A 129 -3.23 -6.73 22.80
C GLY A 129 -3.94 -6.90 24.15
N ASP A 130 -5.04 -7.64 24.14
CA ASP A 130 -5.74 -8.08 25.35
C ASP A 130 -5.24 -9.45 25.84
N LEU A 131 -4.18 -9.97 25.20
CA LEU A 131 -3.57 -11.28 25.44
C LEU A 131 -4.53 -12.45 25.20
N SER A 132 -5.64 -12.22 24.49
CA SER A 132 -6.58 -13.27 24.11
C SER A 132 -5.91 -14.35 23.25
N GLU A 133 -4.90 -13.98 22.46
CA GLU A 133 -4.08 -14.90 21.68
C GLU A 133 -3.28 -15.90 22.53
N LEU A 134 -3.09 -15.59 23.82
CA LEU A 134 -2.41 -16.47 24.77
C LEU A 134 -3.37 -17.42 25.49
N GLN A 135 -4.69 -17.21 25.36
CA GLN A 135 -5.68 -18.05 26.04
C GLN A 135 -5.60 -19.50 25.56
N GLY A 136 -5.51 -20.43 26.52
CA GLY A 136 -5.39 -21.85 26.23
C GLY A 136 -4.01 -22.31 25.76
N LEU A 137 -3.04 -21.39 25.60
CA LEU A 137 -1.64 -21.79 25.41
C LEU A 137 -1.08 -22.32 26.73
N ARG A 138 -0.19 -23.30 26.62
CA ARG A 138 0.58 -23.80 27.77
C ARG A 138 1.52 -22.69 28.25
N ALA A 139 1.26 -22.19 29.45
CA ALA A 139 2.18 -21.36 30.20
C ALA A 139 2.85 -22.21 31.27
N GLU A 140 4.17 -22.08 31.41
CA GLU A 140 4.95 -22.73 32.46
C GLU A 140 5.92 -21.73 33.06
N GLU A 141 6.09 -21.83 34.37
CA GLU A 141 7.06 -21.04 35.13
C GLU A 141 8.27 -21.93 35.40
N GLU A 142 9.43 -21.31 35.66
CA GLU A 142 10.66 -22.06 35.99
C GLU A 142 10.43 -23.02 37.18
N THR A 143 9.61 -22.62 38.15
CA THR A 143 9.28 -23.42 39.34
C THR A 143 8.38 -24.62 39.06
N SER A 144 7.62 -24.61 37.97
CA SER A 144 6.71 -25.70 37.58
C SER A 144 7.25 -26.54 36.42
N PHE A 145 8.28 -26.07 35.73
CA PHE A 145 8.94 -26.81 34.65
C PHE A 145 9.69 -28.03 35.19
N SER A 146 9.31 -29.22 34.74
CA SER A 146 9.92 -30.50 35.15
C SER A 146 10.98 -31.02 34.17
N GLY A 147 11.20 -30.31 33.06
CA GLY A 147 12.19 -30.67 32.06
C GLY A 147 13.61 -30.26 32.45
N LYS A 148 14.59 -30.66 31.63
CA LYS A 148 15.98 -30.24 31.82
C LYS A 148 16.17 -28.80 31.34
N LEU A 149 16.64 -27.93 32.23
CA LEU A 149 17.10 -26.59 31.87
C LEU A 149 18.54 -26.64 31.36
N GLU A 150 18.86 -25.78 30.40
CA GLU A 150 20.20 -25.63 29.82
C GLU A 150 20.55 -24.16 29.68
N SER A 151 21.79 -23.80 30.01
CA SER A 151 22.31 -22.45 29.75
C SER A 151 22.64 -22.33 28.27
N ARG A 152 21.99 -21.37 27.61
CA ARG A 152 22.05 -21.14 26.16
C ARG A 152 22.31 -19.66 25.89
N LYS A 153 22.97 -19.34 24.78
CA LYS A 153 23.02 -17.95 24.32
C LYS A 153 21.64 -17.55 23.82
N PHE A 154 21.17 -16.37 24.20
CA PHE A 154 19.84 -15.88 23.81
C PHE A 154 19.63 -15.92 22.29
N ILE A 155 20.63 -15.51 21.51
CA ILE A 155 20.55 -15.50 20.05
C ILE A 155 20.43 -16.91 19.44
N ASP A 156 20.96 -17.92 20.11
CA ASP A 156 20.83 -19.31 19.68
C ASP A 156 19.38 -19.78 19.83
N VAL A 157 18.72 -19.36 20.91
CA VAL A 157 17.30 -19.63 21.16
C VAL A 157 16.42 -18.93 20.14
N VAL A 158 16.72 -17.68 19.76
CA VAL A 158 16.00 -16.96 18.68
C VAL A 158 16.05 -17.77 17.38
N ALA A 159 17.23 -18.23 16.97
CA ALA A 159 17.39 -19.03 15.75
C ALA A 159 16.64 -20.37 15.82
N ASP A 160 16.68 -21.06 16.96
CA ASP A 160 15.96 -22.33 17.15
C ASP A 160 14.44 -22.15 17.09
N VAL A 161 13.93 -21.10 17.74
CA VAL A 161 12.49 -20.76 17.70
C VAL A 161 12.08 -20.44 16.27
N MET A 162 12.82 -19.57 15.58
CA MET A 162 12.54 -19.23 14.18
C MET A 162 12.54 -20.47 13.28
N THR A 163 13.51 -21.36 13.49
CA THR A 163 13.60 -22.63 12.77
C THR A 163 12.34 -23.46 12.98
N ARG A 164 11.91 -23.65 14.24
CA ARG A 164 10.72 -24.43 14.57
C ARG A 164 9.43 -23.80 14.04
N ARG A 165 9.33 -22.48 14.06
CA ARG A 165 8.18 -21.75 13.49
C ARG A 165 8.13 -21.93 11.97
N MET A 166 9.25 -21.78 11.27
CA MET A 166 9.32 -21.97 9.82
C MET A 166 9.09 -23.43 9.38
N GLU A 167 9.37 -24.43 10.22
CA GLU A 167 8.99 -25.84 9.96
C GLU A 167 7.47 -26.05 9.93
N THR A 168 6.74 -25.28 10.74
CA THR A 168 5.30 -25.49 10.97
C THR A 168 4.42 -24.47 10.26
N ASP A 169 5.02 -23.35 9.81
CA ASP A 169 4.34 -22.28 9.10
C ASP A 169 5.11 -21.95 7.81
N SER A 170 4.54 -22.36 6.67
CA SER A 170 5.10 -22.11 5.34
C SER A 170 4.95 -20.66 4.89
N SER A 171 4.11 -19.86 5.54
CA SER A 171 3.89 -18.45 5.22
C SER A 171 5.00 -17.53 5.75
N ILE A 172 5.82 -18.02 6.69
CA ILE A 172 6.93 -17.23 7.24
C ILE A 172 8.05 -17.12 6.21
N VAL A 173 8.45 -15.88 5.95
CA VAL A 173 9.63 -15.52 5.16
C VAL A 173 10.48 -14.55 5.95
N VAL A 174 11.80 -14.68 5.85
CA VAL A 174 12.76 -13.82 6.55
C VAL A 174 13.50 -13.00 5.50
N MET A 175 13.62 -11.70 5.72
CA MET A 175 14.42 -10.83 4.86
C MET A 175 15.22 -9.81 5.67
N GLY A 176 16.36 -9.44 5.13
CA GLY A 176 17.27 -8.48 5.74
C GLY A 176 18.65 -8.59 5.11
N GLU A 177 19.53 -7.69 5.53
CA GLU A 177 20.90 -7.65 5.02
C GLU A 177 21.70 -8.82 5.60
N ASP A 178 22.33 -9.59 4.72
CA ASP A 178 23.16 -10.74 5.09
C ASP A 178 22.50 -11.82 5.98
N VAL A 179 21.18 -11.82 6.16
CA VAL A 179 20.43 -12.84 6.92
C VAL A 179 20.61 -14.27 6.38
N HIS A 180 20.99 -14.39 5.11
CA HIS A 180 21.29 -15.63 4.42
C HIS A 180 22.79 -15.96 4.38
N ARG A 181 23.63 -15.08 4.93
CA ARG A 181 25.10 -15.15 4.97
C ARG A 181 25.57 -15.01 6.42
N LEU A 182 26.87 -14.80 6.64
CA LEU A 182 27.50 -14.53 7.94
C LEU A 182 27.17 -15.56 9.05
N LYS A 183 26.83 -16.81 8.67
CA LYS A 183 26.33 -17.85 9.59
C LYS A 183 25.03 -17.48 10.31
N GLY A 184 24.15 -16.72 9.66
CA GLY A 184 22.82 -16.34 10.17
C GLY A 184 22.67 -14.86 10.48
N GLY A 185 23.16 -13.98 9.61
CA GLY A 185 23.24 -12.54 9.87
C GLY A 185 24.34 -12.17 10.86
N THR A 186 24.48 -10.88 11.16
CA THR A 186 25.60 -10.33 11.96
C THR A 186 25.67 -10.92 13.37
N ASN A 187 24.52 -11.21 13.98
CA ASN A 187 24.45 -11.75 15.35
C ASN A 187 24.12 -13.25 15.40
N GLY A 188 23.67 -13.86 14.29
CA GLY A 188 23.30 -15.28 14.24
C GLY A 188 21.81 -15.58 14.44
N ALA A 189 20.93 -14.56 14.40
CA ALA A 189 19.48 -14.72 14.59
C ALA A 189 18.83 -15.69 13.59
N THR A 190 19.40 -15.81 12.39
CA THR A 190 18.88 -16.65 11.30
C THR A 190 19.76 -17.86 11.01
N ARG A 191 20.60 -18.26 11.98
CA ARG A 191 21.57 -19.35 11.80
C ARG A 191 20.89 -20.63 11.34
N GLY A 192 21.43 -21.23 10.27
CA GLY A 192 20.92 -22.47 9.69
C GLY A 192 19.60 -22.34 8.93
N LEU A 193 18.90 -21.20 8.99
CA LEU A 193 17.63 -21.02 8.29
C LEU A 193 17.81 -21.07 6.78
N ARG A 194 18.88 -20.47 6.23
CA ARG A 194 19.12 -20.44 4.78
C ARG A 194 19.31 -21.84 4.20
N ASP A 195 20.07 -22.70 4.88
CA ASP A 195 20.34 -24.07 4.41
C ASP A 195 19.06 -24.91 4.43
N ARG A 196 18.19 -24.68 5.42
CA ARG A 196 16.93 -25.40 5.59
C ARG A 196 15.78 -24.87 4.75
N PHE A 197 15.76 -23.56 4.49
CA PHE A 197 14.67 -22.84 3.83
C PHE A 197 15.19 -21.86 2.77
N PRO A 198 15.87 -22.35 1.71
CA PRO A 198 16.59 -21.51 0.75
C PRO A 198 15.69 -20.48 0.05
N GLU A 199 14.44 -20.81 -0.22
CA GLU A 199 13.50 -19.90 -0.90
C GLU A 199 12.76 -18.94 0.04
N ARG A 200 13.00 -19.03 1.36
CA ARG A 200 12.28 -18.23 2.38
C ARG A 200 13.20 -17.38 3.26
N VAL A 201 14.51 -17.41 3.02
CA VAL A 201 15.49 -16.55 3.68
C VAL A 201 16.18 -15.71 2.61
N LEU A 202 15.72 -14.46 2.50
CA LEU A 202 15.99 -13.57 1.39
C LEU A 202 16.98 -12.48 1.80
N GLY A 203 18.16 -12.50 1.18
CA GLY A 203 19.11 -11.40 1.31
C GLY A 203 18.62 -10.15 0.60
N THR A 204 18.71 -9.01 1.27
CA THR A 204 18.34 -7.72 0.69
C THR A 204 19.58 -6.88 0.35
N PRO A 205 19.47 -5.92 -0.59
CA PRO A 205 20.43 -4.83 -0.70
C PRO A 205 20.44 -3.97 0.57
N ILE A 206 21.46 -3.12 0.71
CA ILE A 206 21.55 -2.07 1.75
C ILE A 206 20.50 -0.99 1.46
N SER A 207 19.27 -1.24 1.87
CA SER A 207 18.09 -0.42 1.55
C SER A 207 16.91 -0.75 2.46
N GLU A 208 17.07 -0.43 3.74
CA GLU A 208 16.14 -0.70 4.84
C GLU A 208 14.72 -0.24 4.53
N ASN A 209 14.58 1.00 4.06
CA ASN A 209 13.27 1.53 3.72
C ASN A 209 12.57 0.73 2.61
N ALA A 210 13.33 0.17 1.65
CA ALA A 210 12.75 -0.58 0.54
C ALA A 210 12.31 -1.98 0.97
N PHE A 211 13.16 -2.74 1.66
CA PHE A 211 12.78 -4.11 2.06
C PHE A 211 11.77 -4.14 3.21
N VAL A 212 11.80 -3.16 4.12
CA VAL A 212 10.75 -3.01 5.14
C VAL A 212 9.42 -2.68 4.48
N GLY A 213 9.41 -1.80 3.48
CA GLY A 213 8.20 -1.49 2.71
C GLY A 213 7.66 -2.69 1.92
N LEU A 214 8.55 -3.50 1.34
CA LEU A 214 8.17 -4.79 0.73
C LEU A 214 7.54 -5.71 1.78
N GLY A 215 8.15 -5.84 2.96
CA GLY A 215 7.58 -6.56 4.10
C GLY A 215 6.18 -6.05 4.48
N GLY A 216 6.02 -4.73 4.61
CA GLY A 216 4.72 -4.12 4.89
C GLY A 216 3.65 -4.49 3.85
N GLY A 217 4.01 -4.46 2.57
CA GLY A 217 3.13 -4.90 1.48
C GLY A 217 2.79 -6.39 1.54
N MET A 218 3.76 -7.25 1.84
CA MET A 218 3.55 -8.70 2.01
C MET A 218 2.65 -9.02 3.19
N ALA A 219 2.81 -8.31 4.31
CA ALA A 219 1.96 -8.44 5.48
C ALA A 219 0.52 -7.98 5.17
N MET A 220 0.36 -6.87 4.43
CA MET A 220 -0.96 -6.38 4.02
C MET A 220 -1.68 -7.35 3.07
N ASP A 221 -0.93 -7.98 2.16
CA ASP A 221 -1.43 -9.00 1.24
C ASP A 221 -1.87 -10.29 1.94
N GLY A 222 -1.29 -10.60 3.10
CA GLY A 222 -1.75 -11.66 4.00
C GLY A 222 -1.35 -13.09 3.60
N ARG A 223 -0.77 -13.31 2.40
CA ARG A 223 -0.25 -14.63 2.00
C ARG A 223 1.01 -15.03 2.76
N PHE A 224 1.78 -14.06 3.24
CA PHE A 224 3.04 -14.27 3.93
C PHE A 224 3.10 -13.50 5.25
N LYS A 225 3.92 -14.00 6.17
CA LYS A 225 4.28 -13.37 7.44
C LYS A 225 5.75 -12.99 7.39
N PRO A 226 6.08 -11.78 6.90
CA PRO A 226 7.46 -11.35 6.80
C PRO A 226 8.07 -11.10 8.18
N VAL A 227 9.30 -11.57 8.35
CA VAL A 227 10.18 -11.25 9.47
C VAL A 227 11.33 -10.42 8.93
N ILE A 228 11.44 -9.18 9.40
CA ILE A 228 12.47 -8.24 8.98
C ILE A 228 13.59 -8.23 10.01
N GLU A 229 14.80 -8.56 9.59
CA GLU A 229 15.99 -8.41 10.42
C GLU A 229 16.79 -7.19 9.96
N PHE A 230 16.97 -6.25 10.87
CA PHE A 230 17.93 -5.15 10.70
C PHE A 230 19.28 -5.60 11.22
N MET A 231 20.33 -5.37 10.43
CA MET A 231 21.70 -5.73 10.82
C MET A 231 22.10 -5.14 12.19
N TYR A 232 21.73 -3.88 12.42
CA TYR A 232 21.81 -3.20 13.70
C TYR A 232 20.52 -2.42 13.94
N PRO A 233 20.03 -2.33 15.20
CA PRO A 233 18.75 -1.68 15.49
C PRO A 233 18.72 -0.19 15.11
N ASP A 234 19.87 0.49 15.12
CA ASP A 234 19.99 1.89 14.72
C ASP A 234 19.57 2.13 13.25
N PHE A 235 19.68 1.12 12.39
CA PHE A 235 19.25 1.21 10.99
C PHE A 235 17.73 1.16 10.80
N MET A 236 16.97 0.82 11.84
CA MET A 236 15.51 1.02 11.84
C MET A 236 15.14 2.46 11.52
N TRP A 237 15.96 3.45 11.89
CA TRP A 237 15.72 4.86 11.57
C TRP A 237 15.75 5.16 10.08
N VAL A 238 16.49 4.38 9.29
CA VAL A 238 16.50 4.49 7.82
C VAL A 238 15.15 4.07 7.24
N ALA A 239 14.45 3.15 7.89
CA ALA A 239 13.11 2.68 7.53
C ALA A 239 11.97 3.34 8.33
N ALA A 240 12.24 4.45 9.04
CA ALA A 240 11.32 5.05 9.99
C ALA A 240 9.94 5.37 9.37
N ASP A 241 9.88 5.82 8.12
CA ASP A 241 8.59 6.10 7.47
C ASP A 241 7.76 4.82 7.31
N GLN A 242 8.36 3.73 6.84
CA GLN A 242 7.67 2.45 6.73
C GLN A 242 7.22 1.92 8.08
N VAL A 243 8.11 1.91 9.08
CA VAL A 243 7.80 1.36 10.41
C VAL A 243 6.70 2.17 11.10
N PHE A 244 6.86 3.49 11.20
CA PHE A 244 6.02 4.31 12.06
C PHE A 244 4.82 4.96 11.36
N ASN A 245 4.96 5.33 10.08
CA ASN A 245 3.90 6.06 9.37
C ASN A 245 3.06 5.16 8.47
N GLN A 246 3.63 4.07 7.93
CA GLN A 246 2.90 3.13 7.08
C GLN A 246 2.44 1.91 7.89
N ILE A 247 3.35 0.98 8.21
CA ILE A 247 3.06 -0.33 8.79
C ILE A 247 2.34 -0.21 10.13
N GLY A 248 2.88 0.58 11.07
CA GLY A 248 2.30 0.73 12.40
C GLY A 248 0.88 1.32 12.42
N LYS A 249 0.45 1.99 11.34
CA LYS A 249 -0.87 2.62 11.23
C LYS A 249 -1.80 1.93 10.24
N ALA A 250 -1.28 1.10 9.33
CA ALA A 250 -2.01 0.52 8.22
C ALA A 250 -3.31 -0.17 8.67
N ARG A 251 -3.24 -1.04 9.69
CA ARG A 251 -4.43 -1.74 10.23
C ARG A 251 -5.54 -0.76 10.62
N HIS A 252 -5.22 0.35 11.27
CA HIS A 252 -6.19 1.35 11.68
C HIS A 252 -6.66 2.24 10.52
N MET A 253 -5.74 2.66 9.65
CA MET A 253 -6.04 3.50 8.48
C MET A 253 -7.04 2.85 7.52
N PHE A 254 -7.02 1.53 7.42
CA PHE A 254 -7.92 0.74 6.58
C PHE A 254 -9.03 0.04 7.37
N GLY A 255 -9.37 0.54 8.57
CA GLY A 255 -10.53 0.07 9.33
C GLY A 255 -10.48 -1.40 9.76
N GLY A 256 -9.28 -1.96 9.96
CA GLY A 256 -9.08 -3.33 10.40
C GLY A 256 -9.21 -4.39 9.31
N ALA A 257 -9.32 -3.99 8.04
CA ALA A 257 -9.50 -4.94 6.92
C ALA A 257 -8.32 -5.90 6.70
N PHE A 258 -7.13 -5.58 7.26
CA PHE A 258 -5.91 -6.38 7.14
C PHE A 258 -5.25 -6.55 8.51
N GLU A 259 -4.75 -7.76 8.81
CA GLU A 259 -4.13 -8.07 10.10
C GLU A 259 -2.70 -7.54 10.25
N MET A 260 -2.00 -7.25 9.15
CA MET A 260 -0.61 -6.77 9.14
C MET A 260 0.38 -7.63 9.97
N PRO A 261 0.49 -8.95 9.73
CA PRO A 261 1.40 -9.82 10.48
C PRO A 261 2.86 -9.62 10.04
N LEU A 262 3.53 -8.63 10.61
CA LEU A 262 4.94 -8.32 10.40
C LEU A 262 5.70 -8.41 11.73
N VAL A 263 6.90 -9.01 11.68
CA VAL A 263 7.83 -9.11 12.82
C VAL A 263 9.10 -8.38 12.49
#